data_AF-A0AAU5YAU3-F1
#
_entry.id   AF-A0AAU5YAU3-F1
#
_cell.length_a   1.000
_cell.length_b   1.000
_cell.length_c   1.000
_cell.angle_alpha   90.00
_cell.angle_beta   90.00
_cell.angle_gamma   90.00
#
_symmetry.space_group_name_H-M   'P 1'
#
loop_
_entity.id
_entity.type
_entity.pdbx_description
1 polymer ?
#
loop_
_entity_poly.entity_id
_entity_poly.type
_entity_poly.pdbx_seq_one_letter_code
_entity_poly.pdbx_strand_id
1 'polypeptide(L)'
;MTRHEVYFGFADLVLDRMGEITGELGDLLAELESTVEPGLAGWSGEAREEYLRAKRDWGRAAERMPGCLERAREAFGELGRGVR
;
A
#
# COMPACT_ATOMS: atom_id res chain seq x y z
N MET A 1 -12.95 30.20 -2.99
CA MET A 1 -12.70 28.79 -2.68
C MET A 1 -13.98 28.19 -2.12
N THR A 2 -14.57 27.22 -2.81
CA THR A 2 -15.83 26.57 -2.37
C THR A 2 -15.52 25.44 -1.39
N ARG A 3 -16.49 25.08 -0.54
CA ARG A 3 -16.33 23.98 0.44
C ARG A 3 -15.88 22.66 -0.23
N HIS A 4 -16.33 22.39 -1.45
CA HIS A 4 -15.97 21.20 -2.23
C HIS A 4 -14.50 21.19 -2.65
N GLU A 5 -13.94 22.31 -3.08
CA GLU A 5 -12.51 22.41 -3.45
C GLU A 5 -11.59 22.04 -2.29
N VAL A 6 -11.94 22.42 -1.05
CA VAL A 6 -11.19 22.07 0.16
C VAL A 6 -11.25 20.57 0.45
N TYR A 7 -12.44 19.95 0.31
CA TYR A 7 -12.59 18.51 0.55
C TYR A 7 -11.84 17.66 -0.48
N PHE A 8 -11.84 18.04 -1.75
CA PHE A 8 -11.10 17.31 -2.79
C PHE A 8 -9.58 17.48 -2.66
N GLY A 9 -9.10 18.69 -2.33
CA GLY A 9 -7.68 18.89 -2.01
C GLY A 9 -7.22 18.10 -0.79
N PHE A 10 -8.08 17.94 0.22
CA PHE A 10 -7.80 17.06 1.36
C PHE A 10 -7.78 15.58 0.97
N ALA A 11 -8.67 15.15 0.06
CA ALA A 11 -8.68 13.76 -0.43
C ALA A 11 -7.38 13.40 -1.17
N ASP A 12 -6.88 14.30 -2.03
CA ASP A 12 -5.58 14.11 -2.70
C ASP A 12 -4.42 13.98 -1.70
N LEU A 13 -4.37 14.85 -0.68
CA LEU A 13 -3.35 14.80 0.37
C LEU A 13 -3.37 13.47 1.13
N VAL A 14 -4.56 12.96 1.46
CA VAL A 14 -4.71 11.66 2.13
C VAL A 14 -4.21 10.53 1.23
N LEU A 15 -4.55 10.54 -0.06
CA LEU A 15 -4.09 9.53 -1.00
C LEU A 15 -2.57 9.55 -1.20
N ASP A 16 -1.97 10.74 -1.26
CA ASP A 16 -0.50 10.89 -1.31
C ASP A 16 0.14 10.28 -0.08
N ARG A 17 -0.36 10.62 1.12
CA ARG A 17 0.17 10.05 2.38
C ARG A 17 -0.01 8.53 2.45
N MET A 18 -1.11 7.98 1.95
CA MET A 18 -1.30 6.53 1.87
C MET A 18 -0.31 5.88 0.90
N GLY A 19 0.03 6.56 -0.20
CA GLY A 19 1.09 6.14 -1.11
C GLY A 19 2.46 6.09 -0.43
N GLU A 20 2.83 7.15 0.29
CA GLU A 20 4.07 7.19 1.08
C GLU A 20 4.15 6.07 2.11
N ILE A 21 3.10 5.88 2.92
CA ILE A 21 3.04 4.82 3.93
C ILE A 21 3.17 3.44 3.27
N THR A 22 2.58 3.25 2.10
CA THR A 22 2.71 1.99 1.35
C THR A 22 4.16 1.73 0.95
N GLY A 23 4.89 2.77 0.52
CA GLY A 23 6.32 2.69 0.24
C GLY A 23 7.15 2.38 1.49
N GLU A 24 6.94 3.13 2.58
CA GLU A 24 7.61 2.93 3.88
C GLU A 24 7.42 1.49 4.40
N LEU A 25 6.22 0.95 4.25
CA LEU A 25 5.89 -0.43 4.63
C LEU A 25 6.59 -1.47 3.73
N GLY A 26 6.81 -1.15 2.45
CA GLY A 26 7.60 -1.98 1.53
C GLY A 26 9.07 -2.03 1.92
N ASP A 27 9.65 -0.89 2.29
CA ASP A 27 11.05 -0.80 2.75
C ASP A 27 11.25 -1.57 4.06
N LEU A 28 10.34 -1.41 5.01
CA LEU A 28 10.37 -2.16 6.29
C LEU A 28 10.28 -3.68 6.07
N LEU A 29 9.46 -4.12 5.11
CA LEU A 29 9.41 -5.53 4.75
C LEU A 29 10.75 -6.00 4.18
N ALA A 30 11.34 -5.25 3.24
CA ALA A 30 12.63 -5.60 2.65
C ALA A 30 13.74 -5.72 3.71
N GLU A 31 13.74 -4.82 4.71
CA GLU A 31 14.64 -4.89 5.86
C GLU A 31 14.43 -6.18 6.68
N LEU A 32 13.17 -6.50 6.99
CA LEU A 32 12.82 -7.72 7.73
C LEU A 32 13.23 -8.98 6.95
N GLU A 33 13.00 -9.02 5.65
CA GLU A 33 13.40 -10.11 4.77
C GLU A 33 14.93 -10.27 4.75
N SER A 34 15.68 -9.18 4.67
CA SER A 34 17.15 -9.22 4.69
C SER A 34 17.72 -9.85 5.97
N THR A 35 16.98 -9.74 7.08
CA THR A 35 17.36 -10.32 8.38
C THR A 35 16.92 -11.78 8.51
N VAL A 36 15.73 -12.12 8.01
CA VAL A 36 15.10 -13.44 8.20
C VAL A 36 15.56 -14.46 7.14
N GLU A 37 15.66 -14.06 5.87
CA GLU A 37 15.95 -14.97 4.76
C GLU A 37 17.27 -15.75 4.89
N PRO A 38 18.38 -15.16 5.40
CA PRO A 38 19.62 -15.91 5.61
C PRO A 38 19.47 -17.11 6.56
N GLY A 39 18.56 -17.01 7.54
CA GLY A 39 18.30 -18.07 8.52
C GLY A 39 17.23 -19.07 8.07
N LEU A 40 16.50 -18.78 6.98
CA LEU A 40 15.31 -19.52 6.59
C LEU A 40 15.60 -20.98 6.21
N ALA A 41 16.82 -21.27 5.73
CA ALA A 41 17.24 -22.64 5.41
C ALA A 41 17.31 -23.54 6.66
N GLY A 42 17.48 -22.96 7.85
CA GLY A 42 17.49 -23.67 9.13
C GLY A 42 16.10 -23.82 9.76
N TRP A 43 15.05 -23.23 9.18
CA TRP A 43 13.69 -23.30 9.72
C TRP A 43 13.04 -24.63 9.37
N SER A 44 12.30 -25.20 10.33
CA SER A 44 11.51 -26.41 10.12
C SER A 44 10.22 -26.12 9.33
N GLY A 45 9.69 -27.16 8.67
CA GLY A 45 8.66 -27.10 7.62
C GLY A 45 7.54 -26.08 7.82
N GLU A 46 6.75 -26.21 8.90
CA GLU A 46 5.56 -25.38 9.12
C GLU A 46 5.90 -23.89 9.28
N ALA A 47 6.92 -23.54 10.06
CA ALA A 47 7.33 -22.14 10.27
C ALA A 47 7.82 -21.49 8.97
N ARG A 48 8.56 -22.24 8.16
CA ARG A 48 9.02 -21.78 6.84
C ARG A 48 7.85 -21.59 5.88
N GLU A 49 6.91 -22.54 5.85
CA GLU A 49 5.74 -22.47 4.99
C GLU A 49 4.84 -21.28 5.33
N GLU A 50 4.59 -21.03 6.61
CA GLU A 50 3.80 -19.89 7.08
C GLU A 50 4.48 -18.55 6.76
N TYR A 51 5.80 -18.44 6.95
CA TYR A 51 6.54 -17.25 6.52
C TYR A 51 6.40 -17.00 5.02
N LEU A 52 6.60 -18.04 4.19
CA LEU A 52 6.48 -17.91 2.74
C LEU A 52 5.05 -17.57 2.31
N ARG A 53 4.05 -18.08 3.03
CA ARG A 53 2.63 -17.73 2.81
C ARG A 53 2.39 -16.26 3.13
N ALA A 54 2.79 -15.80 4.31
CA ALA A 54 2.66 -14.42 4.73
C ALA A 54 3.38 -13.46 3.76
N LYS A 55 4.60 -13.78 3.33
CA LYS A 55 5.36 -13.01 2.34
C LYS A 55 4.59 -12.85 1.03
N ARG A 56 4.03 -13.94 0.48
CA ARG A 56 3.23 -13.88 -0.75
C ARG A 56 1.94 -13.08 -0.59
N ASP A 57 1.24 -13.25 0.52
CA ASP A 57 -0.02 -12.54 0.78
C ASP A 57 0.22 -11.05 0.92
N TRP A 58 1.29 -10.66 1.62
CA TRP A 58 1.72 -9.28 1.74
C TRP A 58 2.14 -8.70 0.39
N GLY A 59 2.99 -9.40 -0.37
CA GLY A 59 3.44 -8.94 -1.69
C GLY A 59 2.27 -8.64 -2.63
N ARG A 60 1.27 -9.54 -2.67
CA ARG A 60 0.03 -9.31 -3.44
C ARG A 60 -0.76 -8.10 -2.98
N ALA A 61 -0.81 -7.83 -1.67
CA ALA A 61 -1.51 -6.67 -1.15
C ALA A 61 -0.79 -5.37 -1.53
N ALA A 62 0.54 -5.35 -1.39
CA ALA A 62 1.39 -4.22 -1.75
C ALA A 62 1.32 -3.89 -3.24
N GLU A 63 1.42 -4.90 -4.12
CA GLU A 63 1.30 -4.73 -5.58
C GLU A 63 -0.04 -4.13 -6.02
N ARG A 64 -1.12 -4.43 -5.29
CA ARG A 64 -2.46 -3.90 -5.60
C ARG A 64 -2.65 -2.45 -5.16
N MET A 65 -1.88 -1.97 -4.18
CA MET A 65 -2.14 -0.70 -3.50
C MET A 65 -1.99 0.51 -4.42
N PRO A 66 -0.94 0.64 -5.27
CA PRO A 66 -0.82 1.76 -6.21
C PRO A 66 -2.05 1.91 -7.10
N GLY A 67 -2.49 0.82 -7.73
CA GLY A 67 -3.68 0.85 -8.59
C GLY A 67 -4.98 1.14 -7.82
N CYS A 68 -5.09 0.77 -6.54
CA CYS A 68 -6.22 1.17 -5.70
C CYS A 68 -6.23 2.69 -5.44
N LEU A 69 -5.06 3.27 -5.15
CA LEU A 69 -4.92 4.71 -4.89
C LEU A 69 -5.18 5.53 -6.17
N GLU A 70 -4.72 5.06 -7.32
CA GLU A 70 -5.01 5.68 -8.63
C GLU A 70 -6.52 5.71 -8.92
N ARG A 71 -7.20 4.56 -8.79
CA ARG A 71 -8.66 4.50 -8.97
C ARG A 71 -9.42 5.39 -7.98
N ALA A 72 -8.93 5.50 -6.74
CA ALA A 72 -9.52 6.41 -5.76
C ALA A 72 -9.38 7.87 -6.21
N ARG A 73 -8.21 8.26 -6.72
CA ARG A 73 -7.96 9.61 -7.26
C ARG A 73 -8.87 9.91 -8.45
N GLU A 74 -9.02 8.97 -9.39
CA GLU A 74 -9.92 9.12 -10.52
C GLU A 74 -11.37 9.36 -10.06
N ALA A 75 -11.86 8.54 -9.13
CA ALA A 75 -13.22 8.66 -8.59
C ALA A 75 -13.45 10.01 -7.92
N PHE A 76 -12.52 10.50 -7.10
CA PHE A 76 -12.64 11.84 -6.50
C PHE A 76 -12.59 12.95 -7.57
N GLY A 77 -11.76 12.81 -8.59
CA GLY A 77 -11.70 13.73 -9.72
C GLY A 77 -13.01 13.80 -10.51
N GLU A 78 -13.68 12.67 -10.73
CA GLU A 78 -14.99 12.62 -11.38
C GLU A 78 -16.08 13.30 -10.56
N LEU A 79 -16.13 13.03 -9.24
CA LEU A 79 -17.06 13.70 -8.33
C LEU A 79 -16.86 15.22 -8.33
N GLY A 80 -15.61 15.70 -8.36
CA GLY A 80 -15.31 17.13 -8.44
C GLY A 80 -15.74 17.79 -9.76
N ARG A 81 -15.79 17.04 -10.86
CA ARG A 81 -16.27 17.54 -12.16
C ARG A 81 -17.79 17.50 -12.29
N GLY A 82 -18.44 16.50 -11.70
CA GLY A 82 -19.90 16.32 -11.75
C GLY A 82 -20.71 17.26 -10.85
N VAL A 83 -20.05 17.91 -9.88
CA VAL A 83 -20.66 18.91 -8.97
C VAL A 83 -20.58 20.35 -9.54
N ARG A 84 -20.13 20.52 -10.79
CA ARG A 84 -19.99 21.82 -11.45
C ARG A 84 -21.24 22.25 -12.21
#